data_AF-A0A6A5WYI3-F1
#
_entry.id   AF-A0A6A5WYI3-F1
#
_cell.length_a   1.000
_cell.length_b   1.000
_cell.length_c   1.000
_cell.angle_alpha   90.00
_cell.angle_beta   90.00
_cell.angle_gamma   90.00
#
_symmetry.space_group_name_H-M   'P 1'
#
loop_
_entity.id
_entity.type
_entity.pdbx_description
1 polymer ?
#
loop_
_entity_poly.entity_id
_entity_poly.type
_entity_poly.pdbx_seq_one_letter_code
_entity_poly.pdbx_strand_id
1 'polypeptide(L)'
;CIDQANTHERRVQVQQVGRIYSQSELTIIATTSSGPEYGLPRVGARLRRSQPHLKFGDLHFLGLNLVPSLSLKGGTKWATRGWTLQEAVWARR
;
A
#
# COMPACT_ATOMS: atom_id res chain seq x y z
N CYS A 1 0.81 3.64 18.79
CA CYS A 1 1.79 4.57 18.17
C CYS A 1 3.14 4.30 18.83
N ILE A 2 4.25 4.41 18.10
CA ILE A 2 5.61 4.26 18.65
C ILE A 2 5.95 5.54 19.41
N ASP A 3 6.50 5.42 20.62
CA ASP A 3 7.04 6.58 21.33
C ASP A 3 8.27 7.12 20.56
N GLN A 4 8.12 8.32 19.99
CA GLN A 4 9.17 8.97 19.20
C GLN A 4 10.28 9.58 20.07
N ALA A 5 10.02 9.81 21.35
CA ALA A 5 11.01 10.35 22.30
C ALA A 5 11.95 9.25 22.83
N ASN A 6 11.46 8.01 22.93
CA ASN A 6 12.25 6.87 23.37
C ASN A 6 13.09 6.28 22.20
N THR A 7 14.31 6.79 22.05
CA THR A 7 15.22 6.37 20.96
C THR A 7 15.57 4.87 20.96
N HIS A 8 15.62 4.23 22.13
CA HIS A 8 15.91 2.81 22.26
C HIS A 8 14.73 1.96 21.78
N GLU A 9 13.53 2.24 22.30
CA GLU A 9 12.32 1.53 21.91
C GLU A 9 12.00 1.72 20.42
N ARG A 10 12.16 2.95 19.91
CA ARG A 10 12.01 3.27 18.49
C ARG A 10 12.94 2.41 17.64
N ARG A 11 14.21 2.26 18.02
CA ARG A 11 15.20 1.46 17.27
C ARG A 11 14.79 -0.01 17.23
N VAL A 12 14.41 -0.57 18.38
CA VAL A 12 13.96 -1.97 18.49
C VAL A 12 12.75 -2.20 17.59
N GLN A 13 11.74 -1.33 17.66
CA GLN A 13 10.52 -1.49 16.88
C GLN A 13 10.77 -1.34 15.37
N VAL A 14 11.62 -0.40 14.94
CA VAL A 14 12.01 -0.25 13.53
C VAL A 14 12.73 -1.50 13.02
N GLN A 15 13.60 -2.13 13.80
CA GLN A 15 14.25 -3.39 13.41
C GLN A 15 13.25 -4.54 13.26
N GLN A 16 12.23 -4.61 14.13
CA GLN A 16 11.20 -5.64 14.02
C GLN A 16 10.35 -5.49 12.75
N VAL A 17 9.99 -4.25 12.39
CA VAL A 17 9.27 -3.97 11.15
C VAL A 17 10.04 -4.51 9.94
N GLY A 18 11.36 -4.34 9.94
CA GLY A 18 12.19 -4.88 8.88
C GLY A 18 12.15 -6.39 8.73
N ARG A 19 12.21 -7.09 9.87
CA ARG A 19 12.08 -8.56 9.91
C ARG A 19 10.74 -9.01 9.37
N ILE A 20 9.65 -8.35 9.77
CA ILE A 20 8.28 -8.67 9.32
C ILE A 20 8.18 -8.61 7.80
N TYR A 21 8.64 -7.51 7.18
CA TYR A 21 8.58 -7.39 5.72
C TYR A 21 9.50 -8.40 5.01
N SER A 22 10.71 -8.61 5.52
CA SER A 22 11.66 -9.57 4.93
C SER A 22 11.20 -11.02 4.96
N GLN A 23 10.33 -11.37 5.92
CA GLN A 23 9.76 -12.71 6.09
C GLN A 23 8.31 -12.80 5.61
N SER A 24 7.78 -11.74 4.97
CA SER A 24 6.43 -11.77 4.41
C SER A 24 6.42 -12.54 3.09
N GLU A 25 5.47 -13.48 2.95
CA GLU A 25 5.20 -14.15 1.66
C GLU A 25 4.44 -13.24 0.69
N LEU A 26 3.60 -12.35 1.23
CA LEU A 26 2.83 -11.38 0.46
C LEU A 26 2.68 -10.09 1.25
N THR A 27 3.04 -8.97 0.62
CA THR A 27 2.83 -7.62 1.18
C THR A 27 1.78 -6.87 0.36
N ILE A 28 0.70 -6.46 1.03
CA ILE A 28 -0.37 -5.64 0.45
C ILE A 28 -0.27 -4.22 1.00
N ILE A 29 -0.09 -3.24 0.12
CA ILE A 29 0.04 -1.83 0.48
C ILE A 29 -1.15 -1.03 -0.04
N ALA A 30 -1.91 -0.41 0.88
CA ALA A 30 -3.04 0.45 0.54
C ALA A 30 -2.61 1.91 0.44
N THR A 31 -2.26 2.35 -0.78
CA THR A 31 -1.68 3.68 -1.02
C THR A 31 -2.71 4.81 -1.10
N THR A 32 -3.98 4.49 -1.32
CA THR A 32 -5.10 5.46 -1.40
C THR A 32 -5.81 5.69 -0.07
N SER A 33 -5.39 4.98 0.98
CA SER A 33 -5.99 5.06 2.29
C SER A 33 -5.51 6.32 3.05
N SER A 34 -6.44 6.98 3.74
CA SER A 34 -6.14 8.09 4.65
C SER A 34 -5.60 7.63 6.01
N GLY A 35 -5.75 6.35 6.36
CA GLY A 35 -5.45 5.81 7.68
C GLY A 35 -6.04 4.40 7.89
N PRO A 36 -5.75 3.74 9.02
CA PRO A 36 -6.21 2.38 9.30
C PRO A 36 -7.75 2.24 9.27
N GLU A 37 -8.47 3.29 9.65
CA GLU A 37 -9.94 3.38 9.64
C GLU A 37 -10.54 3.29 8.23
N TYR A 38 -9.76 3.58 7.18
CA TYR A 38 -10.22 3.53 5.80
C TYR A 38 -10.52 2.09 5.35
N GLY A 39 -9.84 1.09 5.93
CA GLY A 39 -9.93 -0.31 5.55
C GLY A 39 -9.40 -0.62 4.14
N LEU A 40 -9.47 -1.89 3.73
CA LEU A 40 -9.07 -2.33 2.40
C LEU A 40 -10.30 -2.45 1.48
N PRO A 41 -10.31 -1.83 0.29
CA PRO A 41 -11.38 -2.04 -0.68
C PRO A 41 -11.52 -3.54 -1.02
N ARG A 42 -12.76 -4.03 -1.10
CA ARG A 42 -13.14 -5.46 -1.25
C ARG A 42 -12.89 -6.34 -0.02
N VAL A 43 -12.36 -5.81 1.09
CA VAL A 43 -12.30 -6.50 2.37
C VAL A 43 -13.31 -5.81 3.30
N GLY A 44 -14.48 -6.44 3.46
CA GLY A 44 -15.61 -5.88 4.21
C GLY A 44 -16.56 -5.04 3.35
N ALA A 45 -17.25 -4.07 3.96
CA ALA A 45 -18.33 -3.31 3.32
C ALA A 45 -17.86 -2.29 2.25
N ARG A 46 -16.55 -2.07 2.11
CA ARG A 46 -16.02 -1.02 1.24
C ARG A 46 -15.87 -1.49 -0.21
N LEU A 47 -16.61 -0.83 -1.11
CA LEU A 47 -16.55 -1.07 -2.55
C LEU A 47 -15.26 -0.51 -3.18
N ARG A 48 -14.77 -1.20 -4.23
CA ARG A 48 -13.68 -0.71 -5.09
C ARG A 48 -14.25 0.29 -6.11
N ARG A 49 -13.44 1.27 -6.54
CA ARG A 49 -13.75 2.01 -7.79
C ARG A 49 -13.86 1.00 -8.95
N SER A 50 -14.93 1.11 -9.72
CA SER A 50 -15.14 0.23 -10.87
C SER A 50 -13.99 0.38 -11.86
N GLN A 51 -13.51 -0.75 -12.39
CA GLN A 51 -12.53 -0.72 -13.46
C GLN A 51 -13.23 -0.20 -14.73
N PRO A 52 -12.69 0.84 -15.40
CA PRO A 52 -13.24 1.26 -16.68
C PRO A 52 -13.25 0.08 -17.64
N HIS A 53 -14.39 -0.20 -18.23
CA HIS A 53 -14.55 -1.27 -19.20
C HIS A 53 -15.56 -0.85 -20.26
N LEU A 54 -15.40 -1.39 -21.46
CA LEU A 54 -16.30 -1.14 -22.58
C LEU A 54 -16.65 -2.49 -23.21
N LYS A 55 -17.94 -2.75 -23.37
CA LYS A 55 -18.44 -3.86 -24.17
C LYS A 55 -18.86 -3.31 -25.54
N PHE A 56 -18.32 -3.87 -26.61
CA PHE A 56 -18.66 -3.51 -27.99
C PHE A 56 -18.90 -4.78 -28.79
N GLY A 57 -20.19 -5.11 -29.01
CA GLY A 57 -20.58 -6.42 -29.53
C GLY A 57 -20.10 -7.55 -28.61
N ASP A 58 -19.37 -8.50 -29.18
CA ASP A 58 -18.76 -9.62 -28.46
C ASP A 58 -17.39 -9.30 -27.85
N LEU A 59 -16.89 -8.07 -28.04
CA LEU A 59 -15.59 -7.65 -27.52
C LEU A 59 -15.72 -6.98 -26.16
N HIS A 60 -14.85 -7.39 -25.23
CA HIS A 60 -14.69 -6.76 -23.92
C HIS A 60 -13.34 -6.05 -23.84
N PHE A 61 -13.38 -4.74 -23.67
CA PHE A 61 -12.22 -3.90 -23.43
C PHE A 61 -12.12 -3.57 -21.95
N LEU A 62 -10.90 -3.68 -21.41
CA LEU A 62 -10.59 -3.29 -20.04
C LEU A 62 -9.62 -2.11 -20.07
N GLY A 63 -9.97 -1.04 -19.35
CA GLY A 63 -9.07 0.05 -19.06
C GLY A 63 -7.94 -0.46 -18.17
N LEU A 64 -6.73 -0.49 -18.71
CA LEU A 64 -5.51 -0.80 -17.97
C LEU A 64 -4.87 0.50 -17.49
N ASN A 65 -4.68 0.62 -16.18
CA ASN A 65 -3.80 1.64 -15.62
C ASN A 65 -2.36 1.18 -15.83
N LEU A 66 -1.78 1.51 -16.98
CA LEU A 66 -0.47 1.05 -17.43
C LEU A 66 0.71 1.60 -16.61
N VAL A 67 0.48 2.58 -15.73
CA VAL A 67 1.56 3.23 -14.99
C VAL A 67 1.18 3.39 -13.51
N PRO A 68 1.58 2.44 -12.64
CA PRO A 68 1.40 2.55 -11.20
C PRO A 68 2.00 3.84 -10.62
N SER A 69 3.09 4.34 -11.23
CA SER A 69 3.76 5.55 -10.76
C SER A 69 2.91 6.81 -10.91
N LEU A 70 1.99 6.89 -11.88
CA LEU A 70 1.06 8.02 -12.00
C LEU A 70 0.09 8.09 -10.82
N SER A 71 -0.34 6.93 -10.30
CA SER A 71 -1.20 6.85 -9.12
C SER A 71 -0.48 7.21 -7.81
N LEU A 72 0.85 7.10 -7.79
CA LEU A 72 1.70 7.42 -6.63
C LEU A 72 2.28 8.84 -6.65
N LYS A 73 2.36 9.47 -7.84
CA LYS A 73 2.97 10.80 -8.09
C LYS A 73 2.31 11.97 -7.35
N GLY A 74 1.17 11.76 -6.69
CA GLY A 74 0.42 12.81 -5.98
C GLY A 74 0.70 12.94 -4.47
N GLY A 75 1.79 12.36 -3.94
CA GLY A 75 2.10 12.47 -2.50
C GLY A 75 1.16 11.63 -1.63
N THR A 76 1.03 10.34 -1.97
CA THR A 76 0.24 9.42 -1.12
C THR A 76 0.78 9.42 0.31
N LYS A 77 -0.10 9.26 1.31
CA LYS A 77 0.33 9.14 2.71
C LYS A 77 1.32 7.99 2.91
N TRP A 78 1.20 6.94 2.12
CA TRP A 78 2.18 5.87 2.13
C TRP A 78 3.57 6.38 1.72
N ALA A 79 3.69 7.14 0.63
CA ALA A 79 4.98 7.64 0.14
C ALA A 79 5.67 8.64 1.09
N THR A 80 4.94 9.28 2.01
CA THR A 80 5.49 10.27 2.95
C THR A 80 5.87 9.69 4.32
N ARG A 81 5.62 8.40 4.57
CA ARG A 81 5.96 7.74 5.85
C ARG A 81 7.45 7.38 5.92
N GLY A 82 8.01 7.43 7.13
CA GLY A 82 9.44 7.14 7.33
C GLY A 82 9.86 5.69 7.04
N TRP A 83 8.93 4.72 7.11
CA TRP A 83 9.24 3.29 6.88
C TRP A 83 9.02 2.83 5.43
N THR A 84 8.55 3.69 4.52
CA THR A 84 8.23 3.34 3.12
C THR A 84 9.40 2.68 2.38
N LEU A 85 10.62 3.11 2.68
CA LEU A 85 11.84 2.50 2.12
C LEU A 85 11.97 1.03 2.56
N GLN A 86 11.72 0.74 3.84
CA GLN A 86 11.80 -0.62 4.38
C GLN A 86 10.74 -1.52 3.76
N GLU A 87 9.51 -1.02 3.61
CA GLU A 87 8.43 -1.76 2.95
C GLU A 87 8.77 -2.05 1.48
N ALA A 88 9.32 -1.07 0.76
CA ALA A 88 9.65 -1.21 -0.66
C ALA A 88 10.88 -2.09 -0.93
N VAL A 89 11.87 -2.11 -0.02
CA VAL A 89 13.14 -2.85 -0.20
C VAL A 89 13.05 -4.26 0.36
N TRP A 90 12.35 -4.46 1.47
CA TRP A 90 12.33 -5.76 2.17
C TRP A 90 11.09 -6.59 1.90
N ALA A 91 9.99 -6.04 1.38
CA ALA A 91 8.96 -6.87 0.80
C ALA A 91 9.53 -7.57 -0.43
N ARG A 92 9.79 -8.88 -0.29
CA ARG A 92 10.27 -9.73 -1.39
C ARG A 92 9.31 -9.66 -2.57
N ARG A 93 9.87 -9.69 -3.77
CA ARG A 93 9.13 -9.89 -5.02
C ARG A 93 9.08 -11.37 -5.37
#